data_AF-A0A8E0MDW9-F1
#
_entry.id   AF-A0A8E0MDW9-F1
#
_cell.length_a   1.000
_cell.length_b   1.000
_cell.length_c   1.000
_cell.angle_alpha   90.00
_cell.angle_beta   90.00
_cell.angle_gamma   90.00
#
_symmetry.space_group_name_H-M   'P 1'
#
loop_
_entity.id
_entity.type
_entity.pdbx_description
1 polymer ?
#
loop_
_entity_poly.entity_id
_entity_poly.type
_entity_poly.pdbx_seq_one_letter_code
_entity_poly.pdbx_strand_id
1 'polypeptide(L)'
;CEPSRKHTTVKPSGTVAKLAGVSEGMHFHYAGYLIQRIRFQGNDPLLPALQACGYHIEPDVYTKGTMVVEFPIRAAHADDPAFASAGTVSIAEQIATQAFLQTYWSDNAVSCTVTFQPKEADQIAGLLSQYRHVIKSTSMLPYVGAGFKQAPKEPIDVKTYKQKCAAIHGSVAAVFAVQNADHDQKDLELVDQTDCAGGACPIK
;
A
#
# COMPACT_ATOMS: atom_id res chain seq x y z
N CYS A 1 17.95 8.86 31.91
CA CYS A 1 16.81 8.82 30.96
C CYS A 1 15.69 8.01 31.58
N GLU A 2 14.47 8.54 31.57
CA GLU A 2 13.29 7.76 31.97
C GLU A 2 13.04 6.65 30.94
N PRO A 3 12.78 5.40 31.35
CA PRO A 3 12.44 4.33 30.42
C PRO A 3 11.09 4.59 29.74
N SER A 4 10.91 4.03 28.54
CA SER A 4 9.64 4.11 27.82
C SER A 4 8.53 3.46 28.64
N ARG A 5 7.42 4.17 28.85
CA ARG A 5 6.27 3.63 29.61
C ARG A 5 5.48 2.57 28.83
N LYS A 6 5.59 2.57 27.50
CA LYS A 6 4.93 1.68 26.55
C LYS A 6 5.88 1.42 25.39
N HIS A 7 5.78 0.24 24.78
CA HIS A 7 6.79 -0.29 23.86
C HIS A 7 6.21 -0.79 22.54
N THR A 8 4.95 -1.23 22.50
CA THR A 8 4.40 -1.96 21.35
C THR A 8 3.09 -1.38 20.85
N THR A 9 2.96 -1.35 19.52
CA THR A 9 1.76 -0.87 18.81
C THR A 9 1.57 -1.63 17.51
N VAL A 10 0.37 -1.55 16.93
CA VAL A 10 0.08 -2.04 15.58
C VAL A 10 -0.41 -0.87 14.75
N LYS A 11 0.29 -0.59 13.65
CA LYS A 11 -0.03 0.50 12.72
C LYS A 11 -0.11 -0.06 11.29
N PRO A 12 -1.18 0.24 10.54
CA PRO A 12 -1.25 -0.07 9.12
C PRO A 12 -0.41 0.97 8.34
N SER A 13 0.90 0.73 8.26
CA SER A 13 1.84 1.62 7.57
C SER A 13 1.84 1.37 6.06
N GLY A 14 0.80 1.84 5.36
CA GLY A 14 0.55 1.50 3.96
C GLY A 14 1.75 1.74 3.02
N THR A 15 2.44 2.87 3.12
CA THR A 15 3.61 3.16 2.25
C THR A 15 4.79 2.22 2.53
N VAL A 16 5.09 1.94 3.80
CA VAL A 16 6.20 1.05 4.18
C VAL A 16 5.89 -0.40 3.81
N ALA A 17 4.65 -0.83 4.05
CA ALA A 17 4.19 -2.18 3.71
C ALA A 17 4.28 -2.45 2.19
N LYS A 18 4.00 -1.43 1.35
CA LYS A 18 4.17 -1.52 -0.10
C LYS A 18 5.61 -1.78 -0.54
N LEU A 19 6.61 -1.22 0.16
CA LEU A 19 8.02 -1.46 -0.15
C LEU A 19 8.40 -2.93 0.05
N ALA A 20 7.91 -3.54 1.12
CA ALA A 20 8.17 -4.94 1.45
C ALA A 20 7.19 -5.93 0.79
N GLY A 21 6.12 -5.42 0.14
CA GLY A 21 5.08 -6.27 -0.45
C GLY A 21 4.25 -7.05 0.57
N VAL A 22 4.10 -6.52 1.79
CA VAL A 22 3.38 -7.19 2.91
C VAL A 22 2.03 -6.54 3.20
N SER A 23 1.21 -7.22 3.99
CA SER A 23 -0.06 -6.67 4.49
C SER A 23 0.14 -5.45 5.40
N GLU A 24 -0.87 -4.59 5.47
CA GLU A 24 -0.81 -3.32 6.19
C GLU A 24 -1.21 -3.53 7.67
N GLY A 25 -0.23 -3.72 8.56
CA GLY A 25 -0.50 -3.95 9.98
C GLY A 25 -1.23 -5.27 10.21
N MET A 26 -2.47 -5.22 10.68
CA MET A 26 -3.34 -6.40 10.84
C MET A 26 -4.38 -6.57 9.73
N HIS A 27 -4.35 -5.72 8.70
CA HIS A 27 -5.33 -5.79 7.62
C HIS A 27 -5.13 -7.03 6.78
N PHE A 28 -6.23 -7.70 6.45
CA PHE A 28 -6.26 -8.70 5.41
C PHE A 28 -5.97 -8.07 4.05
N HIS A 29 -5.39 -8.86 3.14
CA HIS A 29 -5.25 -8.41 1.75
C HIS A 29 -6.62 -8.11 1.14
N TYR A 30 -6.68 -7.10 0.26
CA TYR A 30 -7.95 -6.71 -0.38
C TYR A 30 -8.54 -7.85 -1.23
N ALA A 31 -7.68 -8.57 -1.95
CA ALA A 31 -7.98 -9.79 -2.69
C ALA A 31 -6.71 -10.65 -2.81
N GLY A 32 -6.87 -11.93 -3.16
CA GLY A 32 -5.73 -12.84 -3.39
C GLY A 32 -4.90 -12.45 -4.63
N TYR A 33 -5.60 -12.01 -5.68
CA TYR A 33 -5.00 -11.48 -6.90
C TYR A 33 -5.66 -10.15 -7.23
N LEU A 34 -4.84 -9.13 -7.50
CA LEU A 34 -5.33 -7.79 -7.78
C LEU A 34 -4.44 -7.04 -8.76
N ILE A 35 -5.03 -6.05 -9.42
CA ILE A 35 -4.30 -4.94 -10.04
C ILE A 35 -4.24 -3.82 -9.01
N GLN A 36 -3.03 -3.35 -8.72
CA GLN A 36 -2.83 -2.12 -7.96
C GLN A 36 -2.42 -1.01 -8.93
N ARG A 37 -3.15 0.10 -8.91
CA ARG A 37 -2.90 1.25 -9.78
C ARG A 37 -2.13 2.32 -9.01
N ILE A 38 -1.06 2.83 -9.63
CA ILE A 38 -0.30 3.97 -9.12
C ILE A 38 -0.39 5.10 -10.15
N ARG A 39 -0.56 6.32 -9.65
CA ARG A 39 -0.67 7.52 -10.46
C ARG A 39 0.68 8.23 -10.49
N PHE A 40 1.10 8.61 -11.69
CA PHE A 40 2.33 9.32 -11.97
C PHE A 40 1.99 10.63 -12.67
N GLN A 41 2.78 11.67 -12.44
CA GLN A 41 2.70 12.86 -13.27
C GLN A 41 3.10 12.48 -14.71
N GLY A 42 2.48 13.08 -15.73
CA GLY A 42 2.68 12.66 -17.12
C GLY A 42 4.10 12.86 -17.66
N ASN A 43 4.93 13.64 -16.97
CA ASN A 43 6.35 13.85 -17.25
C ASN A 43 7.28 13.14 -16.25
N ASP A 44 6.77 12.20 -15.46
CA ASP A 44 7.57 11.45 -14.49
C ASP A 44 8.62 10.57 -15.21
N PRO A 45 9.91 10.66 -14.84
CA PRO A 45 10.99 9.92 -15.51
C PRO A 45 10.88 8.40 -15.37
N LEU A 46 10.05 7.87 -14.45
CA LEU A 46 9.80 6.43 -14.34
C LEU A 46 8.89 5.88 -15.44
N LEU A 47 8.04 6.73 -16.07
CA LEU A 47 7.06 6.28 -17.06
C LEU A 47 7.72 5.60 -18.28
N PRO A 48 8.80 6.15 -18.89
CA PRO A 48 9.50 5.46 -19.97
C PRO A 48 10.08 4.10 -19.56
N ALA A 49 10.63 3.98 -18.35
CA ALA A 49 11.18 2.72 -17.84
C ALA A 49 10.08 1.68 -17.62
N LEU A 50 8.94 2.08 -17.05
CA LEU A 50 7.77 1.23 -16.84
C LEU A 50 7.19 0.75 -18.18
N GLN A 51 7.06 1.65 -19.16
CA GLN A 51 6.59 1.30 -20.49
C GLN A 51 7.53 0.29 -21.17
N ALA A 52 8.84 0.52 -21.10
CA ALA A 52 9.86 -0.37 -21.66
C ALA A 52 9.87 -1.76 -20.99
N CYS A 53 9.41 -1.87 -19.74
CA CYS A 53 9.29 -3.15 -19.04
C CYS A 53 7.96 -3.87 -19.31
N GLY A 54 7.05 -3.28 -20.09
CA GLY A 54 5.77 -3.90 -20.47
C GLY A 54 4.62 -3.66 -19.48
N TYR A 55 4.75 -2.70 -18.55
CA TYR A 55 3.62 -2.31 -17.70
C TYR A 55 2.53 -1.63 -18.53
N HIS A 56 1.26 -1.91 -18.20
CA HIS A 56 0.14 -1.21 -18.81
C HIS A 56 0.05 0.21 -18.24
N ILE A 57 -0.02 1.20 -19.13
CA ILE A 57 -0.09 2.63 -18.81
C ILE A 57 -1.24 3.25 -19.58
N GLU A 58 -2.10 3.99 -18.89
CA GLU A 58 -3.23 4.71 -19.47
C GLU A 58 -3.37 6.12 -18.87
N PRO A 59 -4.00 7.09 -19.55
CA PRO A 59 -4.29 8.40 -18.95
C PRO A 59 -5.25 8.28 -17.74
N ASP A 60 -5.02 9.08 -16.71
CA ASP A 60 -5.94 9.17 -15.56
C ASP A 60 -7.25 9.86 -15.99
N VAL A 61 -8.38 9.21 -15.75
CA VAL A 61 -9.70 9.71 -16.16
C VAL A 61 -10.23 10.83 -15.26
N TYR A 62 -9.61 11.05 -14.11
CA TYR A 62 -10.02 12.02 -13.10
C TYR A 62 -9.12 13.27 -13.07
N THR A 63 -7.85 13.13 -13.45
CA THR A 63 -6.81 14.16 -13.32
C THR A 63 -6.04 14.32 -14.63
N LYS A 64 -6.16 15.48 -15.26
CA LYS A 64 -5.41 15.79 -16.50
C LYS A 64 -3.90 15.79 -16.24
N GLY A 65 -3.12 15.38 -17.24
CA GLY A 65 -1.65 15.36 -17.14
C GLY A 65 -1.11 14.31 -16.16
N THR A 66 -1.92 13.34 -15.77
CA THR A 66 -1.56 12.21 -14.91
C THR A 66 -1.71 10.92 -15.71
N MET A 67 -0.80 9.98 -15.50
CA MET A 67 -0.83 8.64 -16.06
C MET A 67 -1.06 7.63 -14.95
N VAL A 68 -1.74 6.54 -15.27
CA VAL A 68 -2.05 5.43 -14.36
C VAL A 68 -1.31 4.21 -14.85
N VAL A 69 -0.58 3.57 -13.94
CA VAL A 69 0.20 2.37 -14.23
C VAL A 69 -0.36 1.21 -13.42
N GLU A 70 -0.56 0.07 -14.09
CA GLU A 70 -1.11 -1.15 -13.49
C GLU A 70 -0.01 -2.10 -13.03
N PHE A 71 -0.07 -2.49 -11.75
CA PHE A 71 0.83 -3.47 -11.14
C PHE A 71 0.03 -4.73 -10.77
N PRO A 72 0.22 -5.86 -11.47
CA PRO A 72 -0.40 -7.12 -11.07
C PRO A 72 0.29 -7.66 -9.80
N ILE A 73 -0.48 -7.88 -8.75
CA ILE A 73 0.00 -8.33 -7.44
C ILE A 73 -0.74 -9.60 -7.02
N ARG A 74 0.05 -10.56 -6.53
CA ARG A 74 -0.45 -11.75 -5.82
C ARG A 74 -0.16 -11.57 -4.33
N ALA A 75 -1.19 -11.67 -3.51
CA ALA A 75 -1.04 -11.66 -2.06
C ALA A 75 -0.25 -12.88 -1.57
N ALA A 76 0.45 -12.72 -0.45
CA ALA A 76 1.08 -13.86 0.20
C ALA A 76 0.01 -14.92 0.51
N HIS A 77 0.32 -16.19 0.22
CA HIS A 77 -0.57 -17.33 0.46
C HIS A 77 -1.94 -17.26 -0.28
N ALA A 78 -2.05 -16.52 -1.39
CA ALA A 78 -3.31 -16.39 -2.14
C ALA A 78 -3.93 -17.71 -2.65
N ASP A 79 -3.13 -18.78 -2.75
CA ASP A 79 -3.58 -20.12 -3.15
C ASP A 79 -3.97 -21.00 -1.95
N ASP A 80 -3.75 -20.53 -0.73
CA ASP A 80 -4.06 -21.29 0.49
C ASP A 80 -5.58 -21.33 0.70
N PRO A 81 -6.20 -22.50 0.94
CA PRO A 81 -7.64 -22.60 1.25
C PRO A 81 -8.08 -21.76 2.45
N ALA A 82 -7.18 -21.47 3.39
CA ALA A 82 -7.42 -20.63 4.55
C ALA A 82 -7.22 -19.13 4.26
N PHE A 83 -6.83 -18.74 3.04
CA PHE A 83 -6.70 -17.35 2.66
C PHE A 83 -8.05 -16.64 2.77
N ALA A 84 -8.07 -15.55 3.52
CA ALA A 84 -9.23 -14.70 3.66
C ALA A 84 -8.89 -13.25 3.25
N SER A 85 -9.77 -12.62 2.47
CA SER A 85 -9.60 -11.26 2.01
C SER A 85 -10.48 -10.30 2.81
N ALA A 86 -10.17 -9.01 2.76
CA ALA A 86 -10.99 -7.97 3.39
C ALA A 86 -12.48 -8.02 2.96
N GLY A 87 -12.77 -8.55 1.76
CA GLY A 87 -14.15 -8.72 1.28
C GLY A 87 -14.86 -9.97 1.79
N THR A 88 -14.14 -10.97 2.32
CA THR A 88 -14.71 -12.26 2.78
C THR A 88 -14.66 -12.45 4.29
N VAL A 89 -13.73 -11.80 4.98
CA VAL A 89 -13.62 -11.87 6.46
C VAL A 89 -14.79 -11.13 7.09
N SER A 90 -15.49 -11.81 8.00
CA SER A 90 -16.63 -11.22 8.71
C SER A 90 -16.22 -10.03 9.58
N ILE A 91 -17.16 -9.09 9.80
CA ILE A 91 -16.95 -7.97 10.73
C ILE A 91 -16.55 -8.45 12.14
N ALA A 92 -17.12 -9.56 12.59
CA ALA A 92 -16.85 -10.15 13.91
C ALA A 92 -15.40 -10.65 14.03
N GLU A 93 -14.90 -11.33 13.00
CA GLU A 93 -13.54 -11.85 12.96
C GLU A 93 -12.49 -10.73 12.87
N GLN A 94 -12.78 -9.65 12.12
CA GLN A 94 -11.93 -8.47 12.09
C GLN A 94 -11.79 -7.83 13.48
N ILE A 95 -12.90 -7.66 14.21
CA ILE A 95 -12.91 -7.11 15.57
C ILE A 95 -12.23 -8.06 16.57
N ALA A 96 -12.47 -9.36 16.46
CA ALA A 96 -11.79 -10.36 17.29
C ALA A 96 -10.27 -10.35 17.08
N THR A 97 -9.82 -10.17 15.84
CA THR A 97 -8.39 -10.01 15.50
C THR A 97 -7.80 -8.73 16.11
N GLN A 98 -8.55 -7.62 16.06
CA GLN A 98 -8.16 -6.38 16.73
C GLN A 98 -7.98 -6.58 18.25
N ALA A 99 -8.96 -7.24 18.87
CA ALA A 99 -8.95 -7.53 20.30
C ALA A 99 -7.79 -8.46 20.67
N PHE A 100 -7.52 -9.50 19.89
CA PHE A 100 -6.39 -10.40 20.08
C PHE A 100 -5.06 -9.64 20.16
N LEU A 101 -4.77 -8.78 19.17
CA LEU A 101 -3.55 -7.97 19.17
C LEU A 101 -3.51 -6.97 20.32
N GLN A 102 -4.66 -6.42 20.70
CA GLN A 102 -4.76 -5.47 21.80
C GLN A 102 -4.49 -6.13 23.16
N THR A 103 -4.88 -7.41 23.32
CA THR A 103 -4.69 -8.18 24.56
C THR A 103 -3.28 -8.73 24.69
N TYR A 104 -2.74 -9.31 23.62
CA TYR A 104 -1.54 -10.14 23.72
C TYR A 104 -0.27 -9.51 23.14
N TRP A 105 -0.38 -8.39 22.43
CA TRP A 105 0.78 -7.75 21.80
C TRP A 105 0.94 -6.27 22.16
N SER A 106 -0.09 -5.46 21.95
CA SER A 106 0.03 -4.00 22.03
C SER A 106 -0.26 -3.46 23.44
N ASP A 107 0.74 -2.82 24.04
CA ASP A 107 0.55 -2.04 25.25
C ASP A 107 0.04 -0.61 24.97
N ASN A 108 0.24 -0.09 23.74
CA ASN A 108 -0.48 1.05 23.16
C ASN A 108 -1.84 0.61 22.57
N ALA A 109 -2.23 1.14 21.42
CA ALA A 109 -3.48 0.80 20.73
C ALA A 109 -3.21 0.02 19.43
N VAL A 110 -4.23 -0.70 18.96
CA VAL A 110 -4.20 -1.39 17.66
C VAL A 110 -4.98 -0.56 16.65
N SER A 111 -4.26 0.04 15.70
CA SER A 111 -4.87 0.79 14.61
C SER A 111 -5.32 -0.16 13.50
N CYS A 112 -6.61 -0.14 13.18
CA CYS A 112 -7.15 -0.78 11.99
C CYS A 112 -8.44 -0.12 11.54
N THR A 113 -8.80 -0.30 10.26
CA THR A 113 -10.13 0.00 9.74
C THR A 113 -10.83 -1.33 9.58
N VAL A 114 -11.89 -1.55 10.35
CA VAL A 114 -12.78 -2.71 10.19
C VAL A 114 -13.76 -2.39 9.07
N THR A 115 -13.83 -3.26 8.06
CA THR A 115 -14.78 -3.11 6.96
C THR A 115 -15.97 -4.03 7.13
N PHE A 116 -17.15 -3.61 6.66
CA PHE A 116 -18.37 -4.40 6.77
C PHE A 116 -19.27 -4.25 5.55
N GLN A 117 -19.92 -5.34 5.17
CA GLN A 117 -20.95 -5.34 4.14
C GLN A 117 -22.25 -4.73 4.70
N PRO A 118 -23.15 -4.18 3.85
CA PRO A 118 -24.43 -3.63 4.32
C PRO A 118 -25.24 -4.60 5.19
N LYS A 119 -25.22 -5.90 4.87
CA LYS A 119 -25.90 -6.97 5.62
C LYS A 119 -25.32 -7.24 7.02
N GLU A 120 -24.13 -6.73 7.31
CA GLU A 120 -23.45 -6.90 8.60
C GLU A 120 -23.65 -5.70 9.53
N ALA A 121 -24.28 -4.62 9.04
CA ALA A 121 -24.42 -3.37 9.78
C ALA A 121 -25.14 -3.55 11.14
N ASP A 122 -26.14 -4.42 11.20
CA ASP A 122 -26.90 -4.70 12.43
C ASP A 122 -26.06 -5.36 13.53
N GLN A 123 -24.89 -5.92 13.20
CA GLN A 123 -23.98 -6.55 14.17
C GLN A 123 -23.10 -5.53 14.90
N ILE A 124 -22.94 -4.32 14.36
CA ILE A 124 -21.95 -3.33 14.83
C ILE A 124 -22.16 -2.99 16.31
N ALA A 125 -23.37 -2.63 16.72
CA ALA A 125 -23.66 -2.22 18.09
C ALA A 125 -23.37 -3.34 19.10
N GLY A 126 -23.72 -4.58 18.75
CA GLY A 126 -23.45 -5.77 19.57
C GLY A 126 -21.96 -6.00 19.76
N LEU A 127 -21.19 -5.94 18.67
CA LEU A 127 -19.73 -6.15 18.71
C LEU A 127 -19.01 -5.04 19.47
N LEU A 128 -19.38 -3.77 19.27
CA LEU A 128 -18.81 -2.66 20.03
C LEU A 128 -19.08 -2.82 21.53
N SER A 129 -20.30 -3.21 21.91
CA SER A 129 -20.64 -3.50 23.30
C SER A 129 -19.82 -4.66 23.85
N GLN A 130 -19.70 -5.75 23.10
CA GLN A 130 -18.94 -6.95 23.50
C GLN A 130 -17.47 -6.64 23.79
N TYR A 131 -16.82 -5.83 22.96
CA TYR A 131 -15.37 -5.56 23.04
C TYR A 131 -14.99 -4.24 23.75
N ARG A 132 -15.96 -3.52 24.34
CA ARG A 132 -15.80 -2.19 24.96
C ARG A 132 -14.72 -2.08 26.05
N HIS A 133 -14.35 -3.20 26.67
CA HIS A 133 -13.34 -3.25 27.74
C HIS A 133 -11.96 -3.74 27.28
N VAL A 134 -11.83 -4.10 26.00
CA VAL A 134 -10.59 -4.61 25.41
C VAL A 134 -10.02 -3.61 24.41
N ILE A 135 -10.84 -3.17 23.45
CA ILE A 135 -10.38 -2.33 22.33
C ILE A 135 -10.30 -0.86 22.77
N LYS A 136 -9.11 -0.25 22.62
CA LYS A 136 -8.86 1.15 23.03
C LYS A 136 -9.36 2.18 22.01
N SER A 137 -9.34 1.83 20.73
CA SER A 137 -9.84 2.65 19.63
C SER A 137 -10.27 1.74 18.49
N THR A 138 -11.30 2.10 17.75
CA THR A 138 -11.72 1.36 16.55
C THR A 138 -12.24 2.32 15.50
N SER A 139 -12.03 1.98 14.24
CA SER A 139 -12.51 2.73 13.08
C SER A 139 -13.21 1.75 12.16
N MET A 140 -14.38 2.12 11.66
CA MET A 140 -15.21 1.24 10.84
C MET A 140 -15.63 1.96 9.56
N LEU A 141 -15.58 1.26 8.43
CA LEU A 141 -15.98 1.80 7.13
C LEU A 141 -16.81 0.78 6.35
N PRO A 142 -17.91 1.16 5.69
CA PRO A 142 -18.59 0.27 4.76
C PRO A 142 -17.63 -0.24 3.69
N TYR A 143 -17.69 -1.54 3.39
CA TYR A 143 -16.92 -2.12 2.29
C TYR A 143 -17.54 -1.67 0.96
N VAL A 144 -17.04 -0.57 0.41
CA VAL A 144 -17.46 -0.05 -0.89
C VAL A 144 -16.36 -0.29 -1.92
N GLY A 145 -16.59 -1.26 -2.82
CA GLY A 145 -15.62 -1.64 -3.87
C GLY A 145 -16.06 -1.32 -5.30
N ALA A 146 -17.35 -1.07 -5.52
CA ALA A 146 -17.90 -0.93 -6.87
C ALA A 146 -18.14 0.55 -7.22
N GLY A 147 -17.63 0.99 -8.39
CA GLY A 147 -18.04 2.26 -9.01
C GLY A 147 -16.93 3.17 -9.54
N PHE A 148 -15.65 2.86 -9.26
CA PHE A 148 -14.53 3.63 -9.82
C PHE A 148 -14.13 3.07 -11.18
N LYS A 149 -13.99 3.95 -12.19
CA LYS A 149 -13.49 3.58 -13.52
C LYS A 149 -12.03 3.10 -13.46
N GLN A 150 -11.23 3.74 -12.60
CA GLN A 150 -9.83 3.38 -12.34
C GLN A 150 -9.66 3.12 -10.84
N ALA A 151 -10.20 1.99 -10.36
CA ALA A 151 -10.08 1.61 -8.96
C ALA A 151 -8.60 1.43 -8.57
N PRO A 152 -8.13 2.01 -7.44
CA PRO A 152 -6.74 1.86 -7.00
C PRO A 152 -6.34 0.40 -6.71
N LYS A 153 -7.29 -0.42 -6.28
CA LYS A 153 -7.16 -1.87 -6.09
C LYS A 153 -8.33 -2.54 -6.80
N GLU A 154 -8.06 -3.36 -7.80
CA GLU A 154 -9.08 -4.09 -8.57
C GLU A 154 -8.85 -5.59 -8.41
N PRO A 155 -9.80 -6.36 -7.84
CA PRO A 155 -9.71 -7.81 -7.78
C PRO A 155 -9.74 -8.42 -9.18
N ILE A 156 -8.85 -9.37 -9.46
CA ILE A 156 -8.79 -10.11 -10.73
C ILE A 156 -8.70 -11.61 -10.48
N ASP A 157 -8.97 -12.40 -11.52
CA ASP A 157 -8.74 -13.84 -11.46
C ASP A 157 -7.27 -14.21 -11.69
N VAL A 158 -6.92 -15.46 -11.35
CA VAL A 158 -5.56 -16.01 -11.50
C VAL A 158 -5.09 -15.97 -12.96
N LYS A 159 -6.01 -16.15 -13.91
CA LYS A 159 -5.69 -16.19 -15.34
C LYS A 159 -5.23 -14.80 -15.82
N THR A 160 -5.98 -13.77 -15.47
CA THR A 160 -5.70 -12.36 -15.75
C THR A 160 -4.40 -11.93 -15.10
N TYR A 161 -4.17 -12.34 -13.84
CA TYR A 161 -2.91 -12.09 -13.14
C TYR A 161 -1.72 -12.67 -13.92
N LYS A 162 -1.78 -13.95 -14.28
CA LYS A 162 -0.71 -14.62 -15.04
C LYS A 162 -0.46 -13.96 -16.40
N GLN A 163 -1.53 -13.57 -17.10
CA GLN A 163 -1.42 -12.87 -18.39
C GLN A 163 -0.72 -11.50 -18.24
N LYS A 164 -1.12 -10.70 -17.25
CA LYS A 164 -0.50 -9.39 -17.00
C LYS A 164 0.94 -9.51 -16.54
N CYS A 165 1.27 -10.48 -15.69
CA CYS A 165 2.65 -10.76 -15.32
C CYS A 165 3.51 -11.19 -16.51
N ALA A 166 2.97 -12.01 -17.42
CA ALA A 166 3.71 -12.44 -18.62
C ALA A 166 4.02 -11.29 -19.59
N ALA A 167 3.24 -10.21 -19.57
CA ALA A 167 3.53 -9.01 -20.34
C ALA A 167 4.69 -8.18 -19.76
N ILE A 168 4.99 -8.34 -18.47
CA ILE A 168 6.07 -7.62 -17.79
C ILE A 168 7.37 -8.41 -17.94
N HIS A 169 8.32 -7.85 -18.69
CA HIS A 169 9.51 -8.59 -19.14
C HIS A 169 10.85 -7.94 -18.75
N GLY A 170 10.85 -6.97 -17.83
CA GLY A 170 12.06 -6.25 -17.42
C GLY A 170 12.05 -5.83 -15.95
N SER A 171 13.24 -5.65 -15.39
CA SER A 171 13.42 -5.00 -14.09
C SER A 171 13.39 -3.49 -14.27
N VAL A 172 12.31 -2.85 -13.80
CA VAL A 172 12.16 -1.39 -13.89
C VAL A 172 13.32 -0.65 -13.22
N ALA A 173 13.83 -1.16 -12.10
CA ALA A 173 14.96 -0.55 -11.40
C ALA A 173 16.24 -0.57 -12.25
N ALA A 174 16.51 -1.68 -12.94
CA ALA A 174 17.68 -1.78 -13.82
C ALA A 174 17.54 -0.91 -15.07
N VAL A 175 16.36 -0.93 -15.70
CA VAL A 175 16.07 -0.11 -16.88
C VAL A 175 16.15 1.37 -16.56
N PHE A 176 15.54 1.78 -15.44
CA PHE A 176 15.58 3.17 -14.99
C PHE A 176 17.00 3.64 -14.66
N ALA A 177 17.81 2.80 -14.00
CA ALA A 177 19.20 3.12 -13.70
C ALA A 177 20.03 3.35 -14.98
N VAL A 178 19.84 2.53 -16.02
CA VAL A 178 20.53 2.72 -17.31
C VAL A 178 20.05 3.98 -18.02
N GLN A 179 18.74 4.24 -18.03
CA GLN A 179 18.15 5.42 -18.69
C GLN A 179 18.55 6.74 -18.02
N ASN A 180 18.87 6.72 -16.73
CA ASN A 180 19.23 7.92 -15.95
C ASN A 180 20.71 7.98 -15.56
N ALA A 181 21.55 7.05 -16.05
CA ALA A 181 22.98 7.02 -15.74
C ALA A 181 23.71 8.33 -16.07
N ASP A 182 23.27 9.04 -17.12
CA ASP A 182 23.82 10.33 -17.53
C ASP A 182 23.20 11.54 -16.79
N HIS A 183 22.10 11.33 -16.06
CA HIS A 183 21.42 12.39 -15.30
C HIS A 183 22.09 12.61 -13.95
N ASP A 184 22.43 11.53 -13.24
CA ASP A 184 23.15 11.61 -11.96
C ASP A 184 24.57 12.21 -12.13
N GLN A 185 25.19 12.06 -13.30
CA GLN A 185 26.48 12.68 -13.60
C GLN A 185 26.41 14.20 -13.80
N LYS A 186 25.26 14.75 -14.23
CA LYS A 186 25.09 16.19 -14.46
C LYS A 186 24.82 16.97 -13.18
N ASP A 187 24.22 16.34 -12.17
CA ASP A 187 24.00 16.93 -10.84
C ASP A 187 25.18 16.67 -9.87
N LEU A 188 26.22 15.97 -10.34
CA LEU A 188 27.51 15.76 -9.70
C LEU A 188 28.55 16.84 -10.09
N GLU A 189 28.12 18.07 -10.35
CA GLU A 189 28.99 19.21 -10.04
C GLU A 189 29.12 19.26 -8.52
N LEU A 190 30.07 18.48 -7.97
CA LEU A 190 30.55 18.70 -6.61
C LEU A 190 30.85 20.19 -6.51
N VAL A 191 30.08 20.90 -5.68
CA VAL A 191 30.46 22.19 -5.13
C VAL A 191 31.88 21.98 -4.61
N ASP A 192 32.85 22.59 -5.28
CA ASP A 192 34.25 22.44 -4.93
C ASP A 192 34.41 22.81 -3.46
N GLN A 193 35.20 22.05 -2.70
CA GLN A 193 35.41 22.32 -1.27
C GLN A 193 36.01 23.71 -1.02
N THR A 194 36.49 24.39 -2.07
CA THR A 194 36.88 25.80 -2.05
C THR A 194 35.72 26.75 -1.73
N ASP A 195 34.48 26.42 -2.07
CA ASP A 195 33.28 27.24 -1.74
C ASP A 195 32.91 27.18 -0.25
N CYS A 196 33.39 26.17 0.49
CA CYS A 196 33.21 26.08 1.95
C CYS A 196 34.30 26.81 2.75
N ALA A 197 35.34 27.34 2.11
CA ALA A 197 36.43 28.04 2.81
C ALA A 197 35.99 29.38 3.44
N GLY A 198 34.90 29.98 2.94
CA GLY A 198 34.36 31.25 3.42
C GLY A 198 33.32 31.15 4.55
N GLY A 199 32.93 29.94 4.97
CA GLY A 199 31.97 29.74 6.07
C GLY A 199 30.51 30.14 5.78
N ALA A 200 30.16 30.46 4.53
CA ALA A 200 28.79 30.71 4.10
C ALA A 200 28.42 29.77 2.94
N CYS A 201 27.19 29.25 2.93
CA CYS A 201 26.70 28.45 1.81
C CYS A 201 26.53 29.36 0.57
N PRO A 202 27.05 28.95 -0.60
CA PRO A 202 26.86 29.71 -1.83
C PRO A 202 25.37 29.77 -2.17
N ILE A 203 24.90 30.97 -2.52
CA ILE A 203 23.53 31.20 -2.97
C ILE A 203 23.51 30.94 -4.49
N LYS A 204 22.77 29.91 -4.91
CA LYS A 204 22.30 29.77 -6.28
C LYS A 204 20.83 30.18 -6.35
#